data_AF-W4HCS6-F1
#
_entry.id   AF-W4HCS6-F1
#
_cell.length_a   1.000
_cell.length_b   1.000
_cell.length_c   1.000
_cell.angle_alpha   90.00
_cell.angle_beta   90.00
_cell.angle_gamma   90.00
#
_symmetry.space_group_name_H-M   'P 1'
#
loop_
_entity.id
_entity.type
_entity.pdbx_description
1 polymer ?
#
loop_
_entity_poly.entity_id
_entity_poly.type
_entity_poly.pdbx_seq_one_letter_code
_entity_poly.pdbx_strand_id
1 'polypeptide(L)'
;MFSVISASLLFIFKINSVRKIAIQAIAYGYFENFLIRLVQHCSRAYSAYRIIIVMPTFQLVEYPDVYLEDIKHSLRKLGVTPDIERTDEKFGRYALFVQRKNNPPLPIFIDVPTTLKTLRKILELEADMPAGRVVEHRWWRQRFLHLRREFERAIEQLLPQNSWGNVAFIRSEERDHFEDELRRHIEVNRAGSAGGSNS
;
A
#
# COMPACT_ATOMS: atom_id res chain seq x y z
N MET A 1 3.61 43.36 15.05
CA MET A 1 4.41 42.11 15.06
C MET A 1 3.62 40.90 15.54
N PHE A 2 2.90 40.96 16.67
CA PHE A 2 2.07 39.84 17.16
C PHE A 2 0.94 39.40 16.20
N SER A 3 0.32 40.30 15.42
CA SER A 3 -0.75 39.93 14.48
C SER A 3 -0.27 39.17 13.25
N VAL A 4 0.95 39.45 12.76
CA VAL A 4 1.54 38.76 11.60
C VAL A 4 1.96 37.35 11.99
N ILE A 5 2.55 37.17 13.17
CA ILE A 5 2.93 35.85 13.70
C ILE A 5 1.67 34.97 13.89
N SER A 6 0.59 35.53 14.45
CA SER A 6 -0.68 34.81 14.62
C SER A 6 -1.35 34.45 13.28
N ALA A 7 -1.33 35.35 12.29
CA ALA A 7 -1.84 35.06 10.96
C ALA A 7 -1.02 33.96 10.26
N SER A 8 0.33 34.06 10.29
CA SER A 8 1.22 33.04 9.74
C SER A 8 1.01 31.68 10.42
N LEU A 9 0.81 31.65 11.75
CA LEU A 9 0.47 30.41 12.48
C LEU A 9 -0.86 29.83 12.00
N LEU A 10 -1.92 30.64 11.85
CA LEU A 10 -3.21 30.17 11.33
C LEU A 10 -3.10 29.60 9.91
N PHE A 11 -2.28 30.19 9.05
CA PHE A 11 -1.99 29.66 7.71
C PHE A 11 -1.22 28.33 7.78
N ILE A 12 -0.19 28.23 8.63
CA ILE A 12 0.58 27.00 8.86
C ILE A 12 -0.31 25.86 9.38
N PHE A 13 -1.20 26.15 10.34
CA PHE A 13 -2.17 25.18 10.85
C PHE A 13 -3.19 24.77 9.80
N LYS A 14 -3.66 25.70 8.95
CA LYS A 14 -4.58 25.36 7.85
C LYS A 14 -3.92 24.45 6.81
N ILE A 15 -2.66 24.68 6.44
CA ILE A 15 -1.93 23.82 5.50
C ILE A 15 -1.80 22.39 6.04
N ASN A 16 -1.45 22.25 7.33
CA ASN A 16 -1.41 20.94 7.99
C ASN A 16 -2.77 20.22 7.96
N SER A 17 -3.85 20.93 8.28
CA SER A 17 -5.21 20.37 8.29
C SER A 17 -5.70 20.00 6.89
N VAL A 18 -5.50 20.86 5.89
CA VAL A 18 -5.89 20.59 4.49
C VAL A 18 -5.16 19.38 3.94
N ARG A 19 -3.86 19.25 4.22
CA ARG A 19 -3.07 18.07 3.88
C ARG A 19 -3.64 16.80 4.50
N LYS A 20 -3.89 16.81 5.81
CA LYS A 20 -4.45 15.66 6.52
C LYS A 20 -5.79 15.23 5.89
N ILE A 21 -6.67 16.20 5.63
CA ILE A 21 -7.97 15.96 4.99
C ILE A 21 -7.79 15.39 3.58
N ALA A 22 -6.87 15.94 2.78
CA ALA A 22 -6.60 15.46 1.43
C ALA A 22 -6.13 14.00 1.43
N ILE A 23 -5.19 13.64 2.32
CA ILE A 23 -4.72 12.26 2.46
C ILE A 23 -5.84 11.33 2.92
N GLN A 24 -6.66 11.76 3.89
CA GLN A 24 -7.82 11.00 4.35
C GLN A 24 -8.83 10.78 3.21
N ALA A 25 -9.08 11.78 2.38
CA ALA A 25 -9.97 11.65 1.22
C ALA A 25 -9.41 10.68 0.17
N ILE A 26 -8.10 10.72 -0.10
CA ILE A 26 -7.43 9.78 -1.02
C ILE A 26 -7.50 8.35 -0.48
N ALA A 27 -7.24 8.16 0.82
CA ALA A 27 -7.36 6.87 1.50
C ALA A 27 -8.79 6.35 1.45
N TYR A 28 -9.77 7.19 1.78
CA TYR A 28 -11.18 6.84 1.71
C TYR A 28 -11.61 6.41 0.30
N GLY A 29 -11.19 7.17 -0.73
CA GLY A 29 -11.47 6.83 -2.12
C GLY A 29 -10.84 5.50 -2.55
N TYR A 30 -9.62 5.20 -2.12
CA TYR A 30 -9.00 3.89 -2.37
C TYR A 30 -9.73 2.75 -1.64
N PHE A 31 -10.14 3.00 -0.40
CA PHE A 31 -10.87 2.03 0.42
C PHE A 31 -12.21 1.65 -0.20
N GLU A 32 -13.08 2.63 -0.44
CA GLU A 32 -14.46 2.44 -0.92
C GLU A 32 -14.51 1.85 -2.34
N ASN A 33 -13.61 2.31 -3.22
CA ASN A 33 -13.65 1.91 -4.63
C ASN A 33 -12.93 0.58 -4.90
N PHE A 34 -12.12 0.08 -3.97
CA PHE A 34 -11.33 -1.13 -4.21
C PHE A 34 -11.18 -2.02 -2.97
N LEU A 35 -10.51 -1.53 -1.92
CA LEU A 35 -10.04 -2.42 -0.86
C LEU A 35 -11.18 -3.14 -0.14
N ILE A 36 -12.27 -2.43 0.19
CA ILE A 36 -13.39 -3.05 0.90
C ILE A 36 -14.08 -4.14 0.06
N ARG A 37 -14.15 -3.93 -1.26
CA ARG A 37 -14.75 -4.89 -2.19
C ARG A 37 -13.88 -6.13 -2.34
N LEU A 38 -12.56 -5.94 -2.44
CA LEU A 38 -11.61 -7.04 -2.45
C LEU A 38 -11.71 -7.86 -1.15
N VAL A 39 -11.73 -7.19 0.01
CA VAL A 39 -11.91 -7.85 1.32
C VAL A 39 -13.21 -8.66 1.36
N GLN A 40 -14.32 -8.10 0.89
CA GLN A 40 -15.62 -8.78 0.84
C GLN A 40 -15.67 -9.94 -0.15
N HIS A 41 -15.02 -9.80 -1.31
CA HIS A 41 -14.90 -10.86 -2.29
C HIS A 41 -14.10 -12.03 -1.71
N CYS A 42 -12.92 -11.76 -1.17
CA CYS A 42 -12.04 -12.77 -0.59
C CYS A 42 -12.68 -13.48 0.60
N SER A 43 -13.38 -12.76 1.48
CA SER A 43 -14.05 -13.37 2.65
C SER A 43 -15.22 -14.27 2.29
N ARG A 44 -15.86 -14.07 1.12
CA ARG A 44 -16.91 -14.95 0.59
C ARG A 44 -16.34 -16.17 -0.11
N ALA A 45 -15.23 -16.00 -0.83
CA ALA A 45 -14.64 -17.06 -1.66
C ALA A 45 -13.70 -18.00 -0.89
N TYR A 46 -13.03 -17.52 0.16
CA TYR A 46 -11.95 -18.25 0.83
C TYR A 46 -12.08 -18.22 2.36
N SER A 47 -11.84 -19.37 3.00
CA SER A 47 -11.84 -19.48 4.47
C SER A 47 -10.63 -18.81 5.13
N ALA A 48 -9.52 -18.68 4.39
CA ALA A 48 -8.35 -17.90 4.76
C ALA A 48 -7.78 -17.23 3.50
N TYR A 49 -7.32 -15.98 3.61
CA TYR A 49 -6.71 -15.23 2.51
C TYR A 49 -5.75 -14.15 3.04
N ARG A 50 -4.90 -13.63 2.15
CA ARG A 50 -4.06 -12.46 2.45
C ARG A 50 -4.21 -11.42 1.33
N ILE A 51 -4.26 -10.15 1.69
CA ILE A 51 -4.13 -9.01 0.80
C ILE A 51 -2.84 -8.28 1.17
N ILE A 52 -1.97 -8.06 0.20
CA ILE A 52 -0.71 -7.35 0.35
C ILE A 52 -0.83 -6.06 -0.45
N ILE A 53 -0.71 -4.93 0.23
CA ILE A 53 -0.70 -3.60 -0.36
C ILE A 53 0.76 -3.15 -0.42
N VAL A 54 1.30 -3.05 -1.63
CA VAL A 54 2.68 -2.66 -1.85
C VAL A 54 2.76 -1.15 -2.02
N MET A 55 3.40 -0.48 -1.08
CA MET A 55 3.45 0.97 -1.00
C MET A 55 4.63 1.51 -1.82
N PRO A 56 4.40 2.10 -3.02
CA PRO A 56 5.48 2.55 -3.91
C PRO A 56 6.39 3.57 -3.24
N THR A 57 7.64 3.62 -3.73
CA THR A 57 8.62 4.64 -3.36
C THR A 57 8.33 5.96 -4.09
N PHE A 58 8.95 7.05 -3.65
CA PHE A 58 8.78 8.37 -4.28
C PHE A 58 9.13 8.37 -5.78
N GLN A 59 10.15 7.61 -6.18
CA GLN A 59 10.61 7.51 -7.55
C GLN A 59 9.66 6.67 -8.40
N LEU A 60 9.18 5.55 -7.85
CA LEU A 60 8.38 4.57 -8.58
C LEU A 60 6.89 4.88 -8.56
N VAL A 61 6.44 5.84 -7.73
CA VAL A 61 5.01 6.18 -7.63
C VAL A 61 4.41 6.57 -8.98
N GLU A 62 5.17 7.23 -9.87
CA GLU A 62 4.73 7.62 -11.21
C GLU A 62 4.75 6.47 -12.22
N TYR A 63 5.42 5.36 -11.91
CA TYR A 63 5.67 4.24 -12.82
C TYR A 63 5.10 2.93 -12.24
N PRO A 64 3.76 2.82 -12.09
CA PRO A 64 3.12 1.66 -11.47
C PRO A 64 3.37 0.38 -12.26
N ASP A 65 3.49 0.45 -13.58
CA ASP A 65 3.77 -0.70 -14.43
C ASP A 65 5.17 -1.26 -14.16
N VAL A 66 6.17 -0.38 -13.98
CA VAL A 66 7.53 -0.77 -13.59
C VAL A 66 7.50 -1.49 -12.25
N TYR A 67 6.75 -0.94 -11.29
CA TYR A 67 6.63 -1.53 -9.97
C TYR A 67 5.92 -2.90 -9.99
N LEU A 68 4.89 -3.05 -10.82
CA LEU A 68 4.19 -4.33 -11.02
C LEU A 68 5.11 -5.37 -11.67
N GLU A 69 5.91 -4.99 -12.66
CA GLU A 69 6.88 -5.91 -13.26
C GLU A 69 7.98 -6.31 -12.28
N ASP A 70 8.46 -5.39 -11.44
CA ASP A 70 9.41 -5.69 -10.36
C ASP A 70 8.82 -6.66 -9.33
N ILE A 71 7.54 -6.48 -8.97
CA ILE A 71 6.80 -7.42 -8.09
C ILE A 71 6.72 -8.79 -8.77
N LYS A 72 6.28 -8.87 -10.03
CA LYS A 72 6.20 -10.14 -10.78
C LYS A 72 7.55 -10.85 -10.87
N HIS A 73 8.62 -10.12 -11.14
CA HIS A 73 9.98 -10.66 -11.19
C HIS A 73 10.39 -11.25 -9.83
N SER A 74 10.10 -10.52 -8.75
CA SER A 74 10.40 -10.96 -7.39
C SER A 74 9.60 -12.22 -7.02
N LEU A 75 8.33 -12.31 -7.42
CA LEU A 75 7.51 -13.51 -7.26
C LEU A 75 8.09 -14.71 -8.02
N ARG A 76 8.53 -14.50 -9.28
CA ARG A 76 9.15 -15.57 -10.08
C ARG A 76 10.43 -16.11 -9.45
N LYS A 77 11.26 -15.24 -8.87
CA LYS A 77 12.45 -15.66 -8.10
C LYS A 77 12.09 -16.55 -6.89
N LEU A 78 10.93 -16.32 -6.28
CA LEU A 78 10.38 -17.16 -5.21
C LEU A 78 9.72 -18.45 -5.74
N GLY A 79 9.81 -18.73 -7.05
CA GLY A 79 9.19 -19.91 -7.67
C GLY A 79 7.68 -19.79 -7.84
N VAL A 80 7.13 -18.57 -7.77
CA VAL A 80 5.70 -18.28 -7.86
C VAL A 80 5.40 -17.52 -9.15
N THR A 81 4.39 -17.95 -9.90
CA THR A 81 3.88 -17.18 -11.04
C THR A 81 2.53 -16.59 -10.66
N PRO A 82 2.37 -15.25 -10.66
CA PRO A 82 1.10 -14.63 -10.36
C PRO A 82 0.15 -14.70 -11.56
N ASP A 83 -1.11 -14.99 -11.30
CA ASP A 83 -2.20 -14.74 -12.24
C ASP A 83 -2.70 -13.31 -12.07
N ILE A 84 -3.43 -12.80 -13.07
CA ILE A 84 -4.11 -11.51 -12.97
C ILE A 84 -5.58 -11.80 -12.71
N GLU A 85 -6.06 -11.44 -11.53
CA GLU A 85 -7.47 -11.61 -11.18
C GLU A 85 -8.20 -10.28 -11.26
N ARG A 86 -9.31 -10.26 -12.01
CA ARG A 86 -10.20 -9.10 -12.08
C ARG A 86 -11.05 -9.08 -10.82
N THR A 87 -10.63 -8.24 -9.88
CA THR A 87 -11.25 -8.18 -8.54
C THR A 87 -12.51 -7.29 -8.49
N ASP A 88 -12.75 -6.45 -9.51
CA ASP A 88 -13.96 -5.63 -9.63
C ASP A 88 -14.40 -5.54 -11.10
N GLU A 89 -15.63 -5.96 -11.41
CA GLU A 89 -16.21 -5.86 -12.75
C GLU A 89 -16.61 -4.41 -13.11
N LYS A 90 -17.07 -3.60 -12.14
CA LYS A 90 -17.52 -2.21 -12.35
C LYS A 90 -16.36 -1.24 -12.51
N PHE A 91 -15.26 -1.44 -11.78
CA PHE A 91 -14.08 -0.55 -11.84
C PHE A 91 -12.90 -1.15 -12.58
N GLY A 92 -12.97 -2.44 -12.97
CA GLY A 92 -11.97 -3.08 -13.82
C GLY A 92 -10.58 -3.16 -13.19
N ARG A 93 -10.49 -3.14 -11.85
CA ARG A 93 -9.20 -3.16 -11.14
C ARG A 93 -8.73 -4.60 -10.94
N TYR A 94 -7.47 -4.81 -11.30
CA TYR A 94 -6.80 -6.09 -11.21
C TYR A 94 -5.90 -6.15 -9.98
N ALA A 95 -5.86 -7.30 -9.32
CA ALA A 95 -4.83 -7.63 -8.34
C ALA A 95 -3.99 -8.79 -8.90
N LEU A 96 -2.72 -8.83 -8.52
CA LEU A 96 -1.91 -10.03 -8.77
C LEU A 96 -2.36 -11.10 -7.78
N PHE A 97 -2.76 -12.24 -8.32
CA PHE A 97 -3.22 -13.39 -7.55
C PHE A 97 -2.12 -14.43 -7.46
N VAL A 98 -1.89 -14.92 -6.25
CA VAL A 98 -0.91 -15.96 -5.95
C VAL A 98 -1.59 -17.01 -5.09
N GLN A 99 -1.70 -18.24 -5.60
CA GLN A 99 -2.19 -19.36 -4.82
C GLN A 99 -1.03 -20.12 -4.18
N ARG A 100 -0.94 -20.09 -2.83
CA ARG A 100 -0.01 -20.98 -2.12
C ARG A 100 -0.58 -22.39 -2.05
N LYS A 101 0.27 -23.37 -2.37
CA LYS A 101 0.04 -24.81 -2.13
C LYS A 101 0.23 -25.18 -0.65
N ASN A 102 -0.45 -24.46 0.25
CA ASN A 102 -0.52 -24.79 1.66
C ASN A 102 -1.69 -25.75 1.92
N ASN A 103 -1.74 -26.35 3.11
CA ASN A 103 -2.94 -27.01 3.62
C ASN A 103 -3.40 -26.33 4.93
N PRO A 104 -4.49 -25.54 4.94
CA PRO A 104 -5.32 -25.21 3.79
C PRO A 104 -4.63 -24.24 2.80
N PRO A 105 -5.03 -24.21 1.52
CA PRO A 105 -4.49 -23.29 0.53
C PRO A 105 -4.67 -21.83 0.98
N LEU A 106 -3.66 -20.99 0.77
CA LEU A 106 -3.73 -19.56 1.12
C LEU A 106 -3.62 -18.72 -0.17
N PRO A 107 -4.74 -18.19 -0.67
CA PRO A 107 -4.75 -17.22 -1.74
C PRO A 107 -4.21 -15.87 -1.24
N ILE A 108 -3.35 -15.26 -2.05
CA ILE A 108 -2.67 -13.99 -1.78
C ILE A 108 -2.98 -13.03 -2.93
N PHE A 109 -3.53 -11.86 -2.59
CA PHE A 109 -3.83 -10.78 -3.52
C PHE A 109 -2.85 -9.65 -3.30
N ILE A 110 -2.19 -9.17 -4.35
CA ILE A 110 -1.19 -8.11 -4.27
C ILE A 110 -1.64 -6.92 -5.12
N ASP A 111 -1.69 -5.73 -4.51
CA ASP A 111 -2.07 -4.48 -5.17
C ASP A 111 -1.04 -3.36 -4.92
N VAL A 112 -0.93 -2.45 -5.87
CA VAL A 112 -0.17 -1.20 -5.78
C VAL A 112 -1.16 -0.04 -5.81
N PRO A 113 -1.28 0.78 -4.74
CA PRO A 113 -2.19 1.92 -4.72
C PRO A 113 -1.74 3.04 -5.67
N THR A 114 -2.18 3.00 -6.92
CA THR A 114 -1.86 4.02 -7.94
C THR A 114 -2.34 5.42 -7.56
N THR A 115 -3.32 5.51 -6.66
CA THR A 115 -3.80 6.77 -6.07
C THR A 115 -2.70 7.54 -5.32
N LEU A 116 -1.61 6.88 -4.91
CA LEU A 116 -0.48 7.53 -4.23
C LEU A 116 0.32 8.47 -5.15
N LYS A 117 0.15 8.42 -6.48
CA LYS A 117 0.65 9.46 -7.40
C LYS A 117 0.18 10.85 -6.99
N THR A 118 -1.03 10.93 -6.44
CA THR A 118 -1.60 12.19 -5.95
C THR A 118 -0.79 12.79 -4.80
N LEU A 119 -0.07 11.97 -4.01
CA LEU A 119 0.79 12.50 -2.95
C LEU A 119 1.95 13.33 -3.51
N ARG A 120 2.52 12.92 -4.65
CA ARG A 120 3.56 13.71 -5.33
C ARG A 120 3.01 15.06 -5.80
N LYS A 121 1.79 15.07 -6.36
CA LYS A 121 1.10 16.32 -6.73
C LYS A 121 0.86 17.24 -5.53
N ILE A 122 0.46 16.68 -4.38
CA ILE A 122 0.32 17.46 -3.13
C ILE A 122 1.65 18.12 -2.77
N LEU A 123 2.75 17.38 -2.84
CA LEU A 123 4.08 17.92 -2.53
C LEU A 123 4.49 19.02 -3.52
N GLU A 124 4.24 18.82 -4.82
CA GLU A 124 4.52 19.78 -5.90
C GLU A 124 3.79 21.10 -5.64
N LEU A 125 2.51 21.03 -5.28
CA LEU A 125 1.71 22.19 -4.90
C LEU A 125 2.19 22.84 -3.59
N GLU A 126 2.57 22.06 -2.58
CA GLU A 126 3.08 22.58 -1.30
C GLU A 126 4.40 23.35 -1.46
N ALA A 127 5.23 22.96 -2.43
CA ALA A 127 6.50 23.60 -2.71
C ALA A 127 6.41 24.72 -3.76
N ASP A 128 5.20 25.09 -4.19
CA ASP A 128 4.95 26.05 -5.28
C ASP A 128 5.69 25.69 -6.58
N MET A 129 5.75 24.40 -6.89
CA MET A 129 6.37 23.89 -8.11
C MET A 129 5.31 23.44 -9.13
N PRO A 130 5.59 23.56 -10.45
CA PRO A 130 4.71 23.04 -11.47
C PRO A 130 4.54 21.51 -11.32
N ALA A 131 3.31 21.03 -11.51
CA ALA A 131 3.01 19.60 -11.44
C ALA A 131 3.90 18.79 -12.43
N GLY A 132 4.42 17.65 -11.98
CA GLY A 132 5.34 16.79 -12.71
C GLY A 132 6.82 17.17 -12.62
N ARG A 133 7.17 18.36 -12.09
CA ARG A 133 8.56 18.74 -11.80
C ARG A 133 8.98 18.08 -10.48
N VAL A 134 9.97 17.18 -10.53
CA VAL A 134 10.60 16.67 -9.30
C VAL A 134 12.00 17.21 -9.14
N VAL A 135 12.26 17.71 -7.94
CA VAL A 135 13.61 17.97 -7.46
C VAL A 135 14.00 16.74 -6.65
N GLU A 136 15.09 16.07 -7.03
CA GLU A 136 15.63 14.89 -6.33
C GLU A 136 16.29 15.27 -4.98
N HIS A 137 15.60 16.05 -4.16
CA HIS A 137 16.07 16.45 -2.84
C HIS A 137 15.65 15.42 -1.78
N ARG A 138 16.52 15.18 -0.80
CA ARG A 138 16.24 14.34 0.38
C ARG A 138 14.91 14.71 1.07
N TRP A 139 14.58 16.00 1.05
CA TRP A 139 13.33 16.54 1.61
C TRP A 139 12.07 15.93 0.98
N TRP A 140 12.02 15.82 -0.35
CA TRP A 140 10.85 15.28 -1.06
C TRP A 140 10.60 13.82 -0.71
N ARG A 141 11.67 13.02 -0.69
CA ARG A 141 11.60 11.61 -0.28
C ARG A 141 11.05 11.50 1.14
N GLN A 142 11.64 12.22 2.10
CA GLN A 142 11.17 12.19 3.49
C GLN A 142 9.71 12.65 3.65
N ARG A 143 9.32 13.70 2.92
CA ARG A 143 7.96 14.21 2.97
C ARG A 143 6.96 13.23 2.36
N PHE A 144 7.27 12.64 1.21
CA PHE A 144 6.46 11.59 0.60
C PHE A 144 6.26 10.39 1.55
N LEU A 145 7.32 9.93 2.20
CA LEU A 145 7.23 8.82 3.16
C LEU A 145 6.34 9.13 4.35
N HIS A 146 6.35 10.38 4.81
CA HIS A 146 5.43 10.82 5.84
C HIS A 146 3.97 10.77 5.35
N LEU A 147 3.66 11.33 4.17
CA LEU A 147 2.32 11.29 3.60
C LEU A 147 1.85 9.85 3.34
N ARG A 148 2.76 8.97 2.91
CA ARG A 148 2.53 7.54 2.70
C ARG A 148 2.09 6.83 3.99
N ARG A 149 2.73 7.16 5.12
CA ARG A 149 2.34 6.65 6.45
C ARG A 149 1.00 7.21 6.91
N GLU A 150 0.70 8.47 6.62
CA GLU A 150 -0.61 9.05 6.93
C GLU A 150 -1.73 8.39 6.13
N PHE A 151 -1.48 8.08 4.85
CA PHE A 151 -2.40 7.30 4.01
C PHE A 151 -2.65 5.91 4.60
N GLU A 152 -1.59 5.19 4.95
CA GLU A 152 -1.68 3.87 5.56
C GLU A 152 -2.50 3.88 6.85
N ARG A 153 -2.20 4.81 7.77
CA ARG A 153 -2.96 4.99 9.02
C ARG A 153 -4.44 5.30 8.77
N ALA A 154 -4.75 6.08 7.73
CA ALA A 154 -6.13 6.36 7.37
C ALA A 154 -6.85 5.10 6.87
N ILE A 155 -6.19 4.24 6.08
CA ILE A 155 -6.76 2.95 5.67
C ILE A 155 -6.97 2.02 6.87
N GLU A 156 -5.99 1.93 7.75
CA GLU A 156 -6.08 1.17 9.00
C GLU A 156 -7.31 1.54 9.83
N GLN A 157 -7.62 2.84 9.94
CA GLN A 157 -8.80 3.35 10.63
C GLN A 157 -10.13 3.00 9.94
N LEU A 158 -10.11 2.77 8.62
CA LEU A 158 -11.30 2.43 7.83
C LEU A 158 -11.57 0.92 7.77
N LEU A 159 -10.53 0.09 7.92
CA LEU A 159 -10.66 -1.36 7.84
C LEU A 159 -11.51 -1.92 8.99
N PRO A 160 -12.50 -2.77 8.70
CA PRO A 160 -13.24 -3.48 9.74
C PRO A 160 -12.30 -4.28 10.65
N GLN A 161 -12.55 -4.29 11.97
CA GLN A 161 -11.67 -4.94 12.96
C GLN A 161 -11.37 -6.42 12.64
N ASN A 162 -12.36 -7.14 12.11
CA ASN A 162 -12.22 -8.55 11.71
C ASN A 162 -11.38 -8.76 10.44
N SER A 163 -11.06 -7.70 9.69
CA SER A 163 -10.32 -7.75 8.43
C SER A 163 -8.83 -7.41 8.59
N TRP A 164 -8.44 -6.82 9.73
CA TRP A 164 -7.06 -6.42 10.03
C TRP A 164 -6.05 -7.56 9.93
N GLY A 165 -6.43 -8.79 10.29
CA GLY A 165 -5.54 -9.95 10.22
C GLY A 165 -5.14 -10.37 8.81
N ASN A 166 -5.89 -9.95 7.79
CA ASN A 166 -5.73 -10.42 6.41
C ASN A 166 -5.07 -9.40 5.49
N VAL A 167 -4.94 -8.13 5.91
CA VAL A 167 -4.31 -7.07 5.11
C VAL A 167 -2.91 -6.78 5.64
N ALA A 168 -1.92 -6.70 4.76
CA ALA A 168 -0.54 -6.35 5.09
C ALA A 168 -0.03 -5.25 4.17
N PHE A 169 0.83 -4.37 4.70
CA PHE A 169 1.48 -3.31 3.92
C PHE A 169 2.97 -3.62 3.79
N ILE A 170 3.46 -3.65 2.55
CA ILE A 170 4.90 -3.69 2.27
C ILE A 170 5.38 -2.25 2.11
N ARG A 171 6.31 -1.85 2.96
CA ARG A 171 6.76 -0.45 3.09
C ARG A 171 8.17 -0.23 2.59
N SER A 172 8.88 -1.30 2.25
CA SER A 172 10.27 -1.26 1.84
C SER A 172 10.56 -0.23 0.75
N GLU A 173 11.62 0.55 0.99
CA GLU A 173 12.13 1.59 0.07
C GLU A 173 13.34 1.09 -0.73
N GLU A 174 13.94 -0.01 -0.28
CA GLU A 174 15.08 -0.67 -0.88
C GLU A 174 14.65 -2.03 -1.42
N ARG A 175 15.26 -2.44 -2.54
CA ARG A 175 14.88 -3.65 -3.25
C ARG A 175 15.07 -4.91 -2.41
N ASP A 176 16.21 -5.03 -1.73
CA ASP A 176 16.52 -6.24 -0.95
C ASP A 176 15.56 -6.39 0.23
N HIS A 177 15.26 -5.28 0.93
CA HIS A 177 14.23 -5.25 1.96
C HIS A 177 12.83 -5.57 1.41
N PHE A 178 12.52 -5.09 0.19
CA PHE A 178 11.25 -5.40 -0.47
C PHE A 178 11.11 -6.89 -0.79
N GLU A 179 12.15 -7.50 -1.38
CA GLU A 179 12.16 -8.94 -1.68
C GLU A 179 12.03 -9.76 -0.38
N ASP A 180 12.68 -9.34 0.71
CA ASP A 180 12.54 -9.98 2.02
C ASP A 180 11.16 -9.80 2.68
N GLU A 181 10.57 -8.60 2.64
CA GLU A 181 9.20 -8.36 3.14
C GLU A 181 8.18 -9.18 2.35
N LEU A 182 8.29 -9.16 1.01
CA LEU A 182 7.45 -9.95 0.12
C LEU A 182 7.61 -11.44 0.42
N ARG A 183 8.86 -11.92 0.56
CA ARG A 183 9.15 -13.29 0.97
C ARG A 183 8.49 -13.61 2.30
N ARG A 184 8.62 -12.78 3.34
CA ARG A 184 7.98 -13.06 4.66
C ARG A 184 6.46 -13.18 4.57
N HIS A 185 5.81 -12.36 3.75
CA HIS A 185 4.35 -12.43 3.58
C HIS A 185 3.91 -13.63 2.75
N ILE A 186 4.75 -14.09 1.82
CA ILE A 186 4.50 -15.27 0.98
C ILE A 186 4.97 -16.56 1.66
N GLU A 187 5.97 -16.52 2.51
CA GLU A 187 6.61 -17.63 3.21
C GLU A 187 6.42 -17.47 4.72
N VAL A 188 5.16 -17.44 5.17
CA VAL A 188 4.92 -17.68 6.61
C VAL A 188 5.16 -19.18 6.88
N ASN A 189 6.13 -19.43 7.76
CA ASN A 189 6.90 -20.65 8.05
C ASN A 189 6.16 -22.01 8.07
N ARG A 190 6.85 -23.01 7.52
CA ARG A 190 6.74 -24.47 7.77
C ARG A 190 7.00 -24.90 9.24
N ALA A 191 7.03 -23.98 10.20
CA ALA A 191 7.50 -24.25 11.57
C ALA A 191 6.36 -24.40 12.59
N GLY A 192 5.35 -25.21 12.26
CA GLY A 192 4.23 -25.50 13.16
C GLY A 192 3.71 -26.94 13.16
N SER A 193 4.29 -27.84 12.35
CA SER A 193 3.86 -29.24 12.24
C SER A 193 4.95 -30.27 12.56
N ALA A 194 6.09 -29.84 13.09
CA ALA A 194 7.11 -30.72 13.67
C ALA A 194 7.11 -30.55 15.20
N GLY A 195 6.03 -31.02 15.83
CA GLY A 195 5.83 -31.04 17.29
C GLY A 195 4.88 -32.16 17.67
N GLY A 196 4.98 -33.29 16.96
CA GLY A 196 4.39 -34.56 17.36
C GLY A 196 5.48 -35.41 17.99
N SER A 197 5.17 -35.93 19.18
CA SER A 197 5.78 -37.04 19.91
C SER A 197 7.22 -36.87 20.40
N ASN A 198 7.35 -36.79 21.72
CA ASN A 198 8.07 -37.83 22.44
C ASN A 198 7.41 -38.08 23.81
N SER A 199 6.98 -39.34 23.99
CA SER A 199 6.62 -40.03 25.23
C SER A 199 5.40 -39.55 26.02
#